data_AF-A0A2I1HRV5-F1
#
_entry.id   AF-A0A2I1HRV5-F1
#
_cell.length_a   1.000
_cell.length_b   1.000
_cell.length_c   1.000
_cell.angle_alpha   90.00
_cell.angle_beta   90.00
_cell.angle_gamma   90.00
#
_symmetry.space_group_name_H-M   'P 1'
#
loop_
_entity.id
_entity.type
_entity.pdbx_description
1 polymer ?
#
loop_
_entity_poly.entity_id
_entity_poly.type
_entity_poly.pdbx_seq_one_letter_code
_entity_poly.pdbx_strand_id
1 'polypeptide(L)' 'NSMIDEFIRHTQLNANDSTDYLEWIEFDQFDLVDDTNKRGAFSSIYSAIWMGGPTWNLDKETEVWTRNGPI' A
#
# COMPACT_ATOMS: atom_id res chain seq x y z
N ASN A 1 7.71 -14.28 -3.81
CA ASN A 1 9.08 -14.20 -3.26
C ASN A 1 8.94 -14.67 -1.81
N SER A 2 9.11 -15.97 -1.54
CA SER A 2 8.40 -16.64 -0.42
C SER A 2 8.62 -16.00 0.95
N MET A 3 9.81 -15.46 1.22
CA MET A 3 10.11 -14.75 2.46
C MET A 3 9.35 -13.43 2.59
N ILE A 4 9.22 -12.66 1.50
CA ILE A 4 8.47 -11.41 1.46
C ILE A 4 6.98 -11.71 1.62
N ASP A 5 6.49 -12.71 0.90
CA ASP A 5 5.07 -13.10 0.92
C ASP A 5 4.66 -13.55 2.35
N GLU A 6 5.52 -14.33 3.02
CA GLU A 6 5.30 -14.77 4.40
C GLU A 6 5.32 -13.59 5.39
N PHE A 7 6.26 -12.65 5.22
CA PHE A 7 6.36 -11.47 6.06
C PHE A 7 5.12 -10.58 5.95
N ILE A 8 4.68 -10.28 4.71
CA ILE A 8 3.47 -9.50 4.45
C ILE A 8 2.27 -10.18 5.12
N ARG A 9 2.08 -11.49 4.91
CA ARG A 9 1.00 -12.26 5.53
C ARG A 9 1.05 -12.20 7.05
N HIS A 10 2.25 -12.27 7.64
CA HIS A 10 2.41 -12.14 9.09
C HIS A 10 1.93 -10.77 9.60
N THR A 11 2.25 -9.68 8.90
CA THR A 11 1.74 -8.35 9.30
C THR A 11 0.22 -8.25 9.21
N GLN A 12 -0.38 -8.79 8.14
CA GLN A 12 -1.84 -8.78 7.93
C GLN A 12 -2.59 -9.57 9.00
N LEU A 13 -2.07 -10.73 9.42
CA LEU A 13 -2.68 -11.56 10.46
C LEU A 13 -2.63 -10.93 11.86
N ASN A 14 -1.71 -9.99 12.11
CA ASN A 14 -1.51 -9.35 13.41
C ASN A 14 -1.97 -7.88 13.45
N ALA A 15 -2.61 -7.39 12.38
CA ALA A 15 -3.07 -6.01 12.29
C ALA A 15 -4.31 -5.77 13.16
N ASN A 16 -4.33 -4.64 13.86
CA ASN A 16 -5.48 -4.22 14.66
C ASN A 16 -6.39 -3.25 13.89
N ASP A 17 -5.84 -2.51 12.94
CA ASP A 17 -6.56 -1.57 12.07
C ASP A 17 -6.27 -1.84 10.58
N SER A 18 -7.14 -1.30 9.73
CA SER A 18 -7.07 -1.22 8.27
C SER A 18 -5.80 -0.56 7.70
N THR A 19 -4.96 0.06 8.54
CA THR A 19 -3.67 0.66 8.15
C THR A 19 -2.47 0.04 8.86
N ASP A 20 -2.67 -0.99 9.69
CA ASP A 20 -1.62 -1.60 10.52
C ASP A 20 -0.89 -2.78 9.86
N TYR A 21 -1.15 -3.03 8.57
CA TYR A 21 -0.54 -4.11 7.80
C TYR A 21 0.25 -3.59 6.59
N LEU A 22 1.15 -4.43 6.10
CA LEU A 22 1.85 -4.19 4.86
C LEU A 22 1.09 -4.82 3.69
N GLU A 23 1.11 -4.12 2.56
CA GLU A 23 0.58 -4.59 1.28
C GLU A 23 1.70 -4.49 0.24
N TRP A 24 1.78 -5.49 -0.63
CA TRP A 24 2.61 -5.39 -1.83
C TRP A 24 1.83 -4.63 -2.91
N ILE A 25 2.41 -3.53 -3.38
CA ILE A 25 1.79 -2.67 -4.39
C ILE A 25 2.72 -2.63 -5.60
N GLU A 26 2.18 -2.95 -6.76
CA GLU A 26 2.92 -2.82 -8.01
C GLU A 26 3.23 -1.35 -8.29
N PHE A 27 4.44 -1.08 -8.78
CA PHE A 27 4.93 0.29 -8.94
C PHE A 27 4.09 1.13 -9.92
N ASP A 28 3.40 0.46 -10.86
CA ASP A 28 2.52 1.08 -11.84
C ASP A 28 1.23 1.67 -11.25
N GLN A 29 0.91 1.40 -9.98
CA GLN A 29 -0.22 2.01 -9.27
C GLN A 29 0.08 3.41 -8.71
N PHE A 30 1.33 3.85 -8.81
CA PHE A 30 1.77 5.16 -8.35
C PHE A 30 1.90 6.14 -9.52
N ASP A 31 1.34 7.33 -9.34
CA ASP A 31 1.45 8.45 -10.27
C ASP A 31 2.22 9.61 -9.63
N LEU A 32 2.68 10.56 -10.45
CA LEU A 32 3.44 11.75 -10.02
C LEU A 32 4.61 11.41 -9.08
N VAL A 33 5.38 10.37 -9.42
CA VAL A 33 6.58 9.98 -8.67
C VAL A 33 7.64 11.07 -8.79
N ASP A 34 8.01 11.67 -7.66
CA ASP A 34 8.99 12.74 -7.57
C ASP A 34 10.09 12.41 -6.55
N ASP A 35 11.32 12.85 -6.82
CA ASP A 35 12.46 12.65 -5.92
C ASP A 35 12.41 13.70 -4.81
N THR A 36 12.33 13.26 -3.57
CA THR A 36 12.30 14.18 -2.43
C THR A 36 13.67 14.80 -2.14
N ASN A 37 14.72 14.41 -2.87
CA ASN A 37 16.13 14.70 -2.64
C ASN A 37 16.62 14.29 -1.23
N LYS A 38 15.87 13.41 -0.56
CA LYS A 38 16.21 12.86 0.75
C LYS A 38 16.75 11.44 0.57
N ARG A 39 17.74 11.10 1.40
CA ARG A 39 18.36 9.78 1.42
C ARG A 39 18.37 9.24 2.84
N GLY A 40 18.01 7.97 2.99
CA GLY A 40 18.28 7.19 4.17
C GLY A 40 19.70 6.63 4.16
N ALA A 41 20.06 5.88 5.19
CA ALA A 41 21.37 5.22 5.30
C ALA A 41 21.66 4.26 4.12
N PHE A 42 20.61 3.66 3.55
CA PHE A 42 20.71 2.66 2.48
C PHE A 42 19.67 2.85 1.37
N SER A 43 18.97 3.99 1.33
CA SER A 43 17.84 4.19 0.42
C SER A 43 17.72 5.64 -0.05
N SER A 44 17.04 5.83 -1.19
CA SER A 44 16.55 7.14 -1.64
C SER A 44 15.05 7.21 -1.39
N ILE A 45 14.54 8.40 -1.07
CA ILE A 45 13.14 8.61 -0.70
C ILE A 45 12.44 9.36 -1.84
N TYR A 46 11.33 8.79 -2.30
CA TYR A 46 10.46 9.37 -3.34
C TYR A 46 9.07 9.64 -2.75
N SER A 47 8.37 10.62 -3.32
CA SER A 47 6.94 10.85 -3.08
C SER A 47 6.16 10.47 -4.32
N ALA A 48 4.94 9.95 -4.14
CA ALA A 48 4.05 9.60 -5.22
C ALA A 48 2.59 9.64 -4.76
N ILE A 49 1.65 9.75 -5.70
CA ILE A 49 0.22 9.58 -5.47
C ILE A 49 -0.14 8.13 -5.70
N TRP A 50 -0.76 7.49 -4.72
CA TRP A 50 -1.28 6.14 -4.88
C TRP A 50 -2.72 6.17 -5.36
N MET A 51 -2.92 5.88 -6.65
CA MET A 51 -4.25 5.96 -7.28
C MET A 51 -5.24 4.95 -6.71
N GLY A 52 -4.74 3.82 -6.22
CA GLY A 52 -5.54 2.80 -5.54
C GLY A 52 -5.95 3.20 -4.13
N GLY A 53 -5.12 3.93 -3.38
CA GLY A 53 -5.37 4.28 -1.98
C GLY A 53 -5.33 3.08 -1.02
N PRO A 54 -5.09 3.30 0.28
CA PRO A 54 -4.81 2.23 1.26
C PRO A 54 -6.01 1.38 1.68
N THR A 55 -7.24 1.89 1.56
CA THR A 55 -8.38 1.30 2.24
C THR A 55 -9.34 0.63 1.27
N TRP A 56 -9.70 -0.60 1.59
CA TRP A 56 -10.77 -1.35 0.94
C TRP A 56 -12.11 -1.09 1.63
N ASN A 57 -13.09 -0.59 0.89
CA ASN A 57 -14.47 -0.45 1.33
C ASN A 57 -15.30 -1.58 0.71
N LEU A 58 -16.07 -2.27 1.55
CA LEU A 58 -17.09 -3.21 1.08
C LEU A 58 -18.37 -2.43 0.81
N ASP A 59 -18.79 -2.37 -0.44
CA ASP A 59 -20.14 -1.99 -0.78
C ASP A 59 -21.09 -3.14 -0.40
N LYS A 60 -21.96 -2.90 0.59
CA LYS A 60 -22.87 -3.93 1.13
C LYS A 60 -24.03 -4.29 0.19
N GLU A 61 -24.33 -3.44 -0.79
CA GLU A 61 -25.42 -3.69 -1.73
C GLU A 61 -24.95 -4.49 -2.93
N THR A 62 -23.70 -4.27 -3.35
CA THR A 62 -23.11 -4.94 -4.53
C THR A 62 -22.15 -6.07 -4.15
N GLU A 63 -21.79 -6.21 -2.87
CA GLU A 63 -20.76 -7.13 -2.36
C GLU A 63 -19.39 -6.96 -3.03
N VAL A 64 -19.13 -5.78 -3.59
CA VAL A 64 -17.88 -5.45 -4.26
C VAL A 64 -16.94 -4.72 -3.30
N TRP A 65 -15.69 -5.17 -3.26
CA TRP A 65 -14.61 -4.46 -2.61
C TRP A 65 -14.06 -3.38 -3.55
N THR A 66 -14.17 -2.13 -3.14
CA THR A 66 -13.61 -0.99 -3.86
C THR A 66 -12.50 -0.37 -3.03
N ARG A 67 -11.51 0.24 -3.69
CA ARG A 67 -10.51 1.02 -2.98
C ARG A 67 -10.92 2.50 -2.92
N ASN A 68 -10.61 3.14 -1.81
CA ASN A 68 -10.81 4.58 -1.64
C ASN A 68 -9.68 5.35 -2.30
N GLY A 69 -9.70 5.41 -3.64
CA GLY A 69 -8.67 6.03 -4.48
C GLY A 69 -8.33 7.48 -4.12
N PRO A 70 -7.44 8.11 -4.91
CA PRO A 70 -6.19 8.71 -4.46
C PRO A 70 -6.32 9.65 -3.25
N ILE A 71 -5.34 9.53 -2.34
CA ILE A 71 -5.07 10.48 -1.24
C ILE A 71 -4.06 11.53 -1.72
#